data_AF-Q23VE6-F1
#
_entry.id   AF-Q23VE6-F1
#
_cell.length_a   1.000
_cell.length_b   1.000
_cell.length_c   1.000
_cell.angle_alpha   90.00
_cell.angle_beta   90.00
_cell.angle_gamma   90.00
#
_symmetry.space_group_name_H-M   'P 1'
#
loop_
_entity.id
_entity.type
_entity.pdbx_description
1 polymer ?
#
loop_
_entity_poly.entity_id
_entity_poly.type
_entity_poly.pdbx_seq_one_letter_code
_entity_poly.pdbx_strand_id
1 'polypeptide(L)'
;MGDQDNQKIQDYVDHIFEVNRISSSNPGIYNYREESDQIFQQLCDENNYQKSNQCIVCKKQFNMMKSAKTCKFCGCTVCEECSPKKRANPRQKSEFVRICDICDEKYLRAFLSQDFKMQKNLLQDEIKRLEEENKKLKEILDKGQQDKLKLEKEYNTQKNPLDLQISSEENKLKKQKQKLDQIKKEIQEVEEQTEKARNQKAVNEENITDNISRIQQSKYQLEITNTEIERISNKQKVTLDELTTENQNVTSYQLNNRKGMDSVLNSRFRSKQNISKYPQKESTLTNQGYDDVFRSQNNNADSIDNYLIGLPSQFSKNQSFDINK
;
A
#
# COMPACT_ATOMS: atom_id res chain seq x y z
N MET A 1 0.98 15.32 24.40
CA MET A 1 0.42 16.44 23.61
C MET A 1 -1.00 16.85 24.05
N GLY A 2 -1.67 16.15 24.98
CA GLY A 2 -3.05 16.50 25.38
C GLY A 2 -3.21 17.52 26.52
N ASP A 3 -2.19 17.71 27.37
CA ASP A 3 -2.37 18.52 28.58
C ASP A 3 -2.32 20.03 28.33
N GLN A 4 -1.59 20.48 27.30
CA GLN A 4 -1.51 21.90 26.95
C GLN A 4 -2.78 22.43 26.26
N ASP A 5 -3.51 21.56 25.56
CA ASP A 5 -4.75 21.96 24.89
C ASP A 5 -5.93 21.99 25.86
N ASN A 6 -5.94 21.10 26.87
CA ASN A 6 -6.92 21.16 27.95
C ASN A 6 -6.80 22.43 28.80
N GLN A 7 -5.57 22.91 29.05
CA GLN A 7 -5.38 24.16 29.79
C GLN A 7 -5.96 25.37 29.04
N LYS A 8 -5.75 25.44 27.71
CA LYS A 8 -6.30 26.54 26.89
C LYS A 8 -7.82 26.54 26.84
N ILE A 9 -8.44 25.36 26.83
CA ILE A 9 -9.91 25.23 26.88
C ILE A 9 -10.43 25.72 28.24
N GLN A 10 -9.75 25.35 29.33
CA GLN A 10 -10.14 25.77 30.67
C GLN A 10 -10.01 27.29 30.84
N ASP A 11 -8.90 27.89 30.39
CA ASP A 11 -8.68 29.33 30.43
C ASP A 11 -9.74 30.11 29.62
N TYR A 12 -10.20 29.55 28.49
CA TYR A 12 -11.27 30.14 27.66
C TYR A 12 -12.64 30.06 28.34
N VAL A 13 -12.95 28.93 28.99
CA VAL A 13 -14.19 28.75 29.75
C VAL A 13 -14.24 29.72 30.93
N ASP A 14 -13.14 29.86 31.67
CA ASP A 14 -13.04 30.77 32.81
C ASP A 14 -13.21 32.25 32.35
N HIS A 15 -12.63 32.63 31.21
CA HIS A 15 -12.82 33.96 30.63
C HIS A 15 -14.29 34.23 30.23
N ILE A 16 -15.02 33.24 29.69
CA ILE A 16 -16.46 33.39 29.39
C ILE A 16 -17.27 33.62 30.67
N PHE A 17 -16.95 32.90 31.74
CA PHE A 17 -17.61 33.09 33.03
C PHE A 17 -17.31 34.47 33.63
N GLU A 18 -16.08 34.99 33.49
CA GLU A 18 -15.70 36.33 33.97
C GLU A 18 -16.44 37.44 33.21
N VAL A 19 -16.56 37.34 31.88
CA VAL A 19 -17.27 38.33 31.03
C VAL A 19 -18.78 38.37 31.34
N ASN A 20 -19.40 37.21 31.58
CA ASN A 20 -20.80 37.15 31.99
C ASN A 20 -21.03 37.69 33.41
N ARG A 21 -20.05 37.51 34.31
CA ARG A 21 -20.10 38.07 35.66
C ARG A 21 -20.09 39.61 35.63
N ILE A 22 -19.22 40.21 34.81
CA ILE A 22 -19.12 41.67 34.65
C ILE A 22 -20.41 42.26 34.03
N SER A 23 -21.06 41.53 33.12
CA SER A 23 -22.32 41.96 32.50
C SER A 23 -23.52 41.97 33.47
N SER A 24 -23.43 41.21 34.56
CA SER A 24 -24.46 41.16 35.62
C SER A 24 -24.22 42.14 36.79
N SER A 25 -23.09 42.83 36.80
CA SER A 25 -22.69 43.75 37.87
C SER A 25 -22.29 45.11 37.33
N ASN A 26 -23.24 45.82 36.71
CA ASN A 26 -23.13 47.27 36.52
C ASN A 26 -24.13 48.03 37.42
N PRO A 27 -23.92 48.04 38.76
CA PRO A 27 -24.66 48.91 39.65
C PRO A 27 -24.03 50.31 39.61
N GLY A 28 -24.28 51.07 38.55
CA GLY A 28 -23.76 52.43 38.48
C GLY A 28 -23.88 53.08 37.12
N ILE A 29 -24.90 53.91 36.96
CA ILE A 29 -24.81 55.35 36.70
C ILE A 29 -26.23 55.80 36.35
N TYR A 30 -26.95 56.18 37.40
CA TYR A 30 -27.91 57.27 37.27
C TYR A 30 -27.08 58.52 36.99
N ASN A 31 -27.12 59.06 35.78
CA ASN A 31 -27.25 60.50 35.62
C ASN A 31 -27.52 60.90 34.16
N TYR A 32 -28.58 61.70 34.07
CA TYR A 32 -28.93 62.66 33.03
C TYR A 32 -29.80 62.22 31.85
N ARG A 33 -30.84 63.04 31.69
CA ARG A 33 -31.76 63.13 30.57
C ARG A 33 -31.76 64.60 30.18
N GLU A 34 -31.56 64.90 28.91
CA GLU A 34 -31.77 66.24 28.39
C GLU A 34 -33.06 66.29 27.55
N GLU A 35 -33.87 67.29 27.90
CA GLU A 35 -34.96 67.94 27.15
C GLU A 35 -36.38 67.36 27.17
N SER A 36 -36.65 66.11 27.58
CA SER A 36 -38.03 65.62 27.75
C SER A 36 -38.55 65.59 29.20
N ASP A 37 -37.69 65.90 30.18
CA ASP A 37 -37.99 65.79 31.62
C ASP A 37 -38.70 66.99 32.25
N GLN A 38 -38.76 68.14 31.56
CA GLN A 38 -39.19 69.38 32.20
C GLN A 38 -40.66 69.39 32.66
N ILE A 39 -41.50 68.48 32.16
CA ILE A 39 -42.93 68.46 32.50
C ILE A 39 -43.16 68.07 33.97
N PHE A 40 -42.20 67.41 34.63
CA PHE A 40 -42.36 66.93 36.02
C PHE A 40 -41.14 67.17 36.92
N GLN A 41 -40.26 68.10 36.57
CA GLN A 41 -39.14 68.49 37.44
C GLN A 41 -39.59 69.36 38.61
N GLN A 42 -40.74 70.03 38.49
CA GLN A 42 -41.26 70.94 39.50
C GLN A 42 -42.78 70.87 39.61
N LEU A 43 -43.30 71.02 40.83
CA LEU A 43 -44.74 71.21 41.06
C LEU A 43 -45.20 72.57 40.54
N CYS A 44 -46.46 72.67 40.13
CA CYS A 44 -47.06 73.95 39.83
C CYS A 44 -47.04 74.83 41.09
N ASP A 45 -46.54 76.05 40.95
CA ASP A 45 -46.50 77.03 42.03
C ASP A 45 -47.92 77.35 42.50
N GLU A 46 -48.14 77.52 43.81
CA GLU A 46 -49.50 77.69 44.35
C GLU A 46 -50.18 78.96 43.82
N ASN A 47 -49.37 79.99 43.50
CA ASN A 47 -49.82 81.23 42.87
C ASN A 47 -50.40 81.01 41.46
N ASN A 48 -50.06 79.89 40.79
CA ASN A 48 -50.52 79.55 39.46
C ASN A 48 -51.74 78.61 39.46
N TYR A 49 -52.34 78.35 40.63
CA TYR A 49 -53.50 77.48 40.73
C TYR A 49 -54.74 78.12 40.11
N GLN A 50 -55.25 77.48 39.06
CA GLN A 50 -56.43 77.93 38.34
C GLN A 50 -57.69 77.46 39.06
N LYS A 51 -58.35 78.40 39.74
CA LYS A 51 -59.68 78.18 40.31
C LYS A 51 -60.71 78.12 39.18
N SER A 52 -61.41 77.01 39.05
CA SER A 52 -62.48 76.83 38.08
C SER A 52 -63.70 76.19 38.73
N ASN A 53 -64.89 76.59 38.30
CA ASN A 53 -66.16 76.01 38.77
C ASN A 53 -66.48 74.67 38.09
N GLN A 54 -65.57 74.13 37.28
CA GLN A 54 -65.71 72.84 36.61
C GLN A 54 -64.39 72.07 36.55
N CYS A 55 -64.47 70.74 36.53
CA CYS A 55 -63.30 69.88 36.42
C CYS A 55 -62.64 70.01 35.03
N ILE A 56 -61.33 70.22 34.97
CA ILE A 56 -60.62 70.33 33.68
C ILE A 56 -60.69 69.04 32.83
N VAL A 57 -60.81 67.87 33.48
CA VAL A 57 -60.80 66.54 32.84
C VAL A 57 -62.19 66.20 32.31
N CYS A 58 -63.19 66.04 33.20
CA CYS A 58 -64.54 65.60 32.80
C CYS A 58 -65.55 66.73 32.58
N LYS A 59 -65.16 67.99 32.77
CA LYS A 59 -66.01 69.19 32.63
C LYS A 59 -67.25 69.25 33.54
N LYS A 60 -67.38 68.33 34.52
CA LYS A 60 -68.45 68.38 35.54
C LYS A 60 -68.31 69.66 36.39
N GLN A 61 -69.41 70.39 36.58
CA GLN A 61 -69.46 71.55 37.47
C GLN A 61 -69.36 71.14 38.95
N PHE A 62 -68.67 71.95 39.76
CA PHE A 62 -68.62 71.79 41.20
C PHE A 62 -69.84 72.44 41.85
N ASN A 63 -70.53 71.71 42.71
CA ASN A 63 -71.59 72.23 43.56
C ASN A 63 -71.06 72.39 44.99
N MET A 64 -71.83 73.03 45.88
CA MET A 64 -71.42 73.26 47.28
C MET A 64 -71.08 71.96 48.04
N MET A 65 -71.56 70.79 47.59
CA MET A 65 -71.29 69.50 48.24
C MET A 65 -70.03 68.80 47.72
N LYS A 66 -69.58 69.07 46.47
CA LYS A 66 -68.43 68.39 45.87
C LYS A 66 -67.17 69.23 46.04
N SER A 67 -66.25 68.76 46.88
CA SER A 67 -64.97 69.44 47.07
C SER A 67 -64.13 69.42 45.78
N ALA A 68 -63.84 70.60 45.26
CA ALA A 68 -62.85 70.79 44.21
C ALA A 68 -61.45 70.44 44.73
N LYS A 69 -60.69 69.66 43.97
CA LYS A 69 -59.27 69.36 44.27
C LYS A 69 -58.38 70.08 43.26
N THR A 70 -57.13 70.32 43.62
CA THR A 70 -56.14 70.91 42.70
C THR A 70 -55.09 69.89 42.34
N CYS A 71 -54.82 69.72 41.04
CA CYS A 71 -53.69 68.93 40.57
C CYS A 71 -52.38 69.66 40.90
N LYS A 72 -51.49 69.06 41.69
CA LYS A 72 -50.22 69.70 42.08
C LYS A 72 -49.23 69.86 40.92
N PHE A 73 -49.46 69.19 39.79
CA PHE A 73 -48.58 69.26 38.62
C PHE A 73 -48.98 70.37 37.62
N CYS A 74 -50.28 70.55 37.33
CA CYS A 74 -50.73 71.59 36.40
C CYS A 74 -51.47 72.76 37.05
N GLY A 75 -51.73 72.70 38.35
CA GLY A 75 -52.47 73.74 39.09
C GLY A 75 -53.96 73.84 38.76
N CYS A 76 -54.49 72.99 37.87
CA CYS A 76 -55.89 73.03 37.46
C CYS A 76 -56.83 72.39 38.49
N THR A 77 -58.06 72.89 38.56
CA THR A 77 -59.12 72.33 39.41
C THR A 77 -59.72 71.04 38.80
N VAL A 78 -59.81 69.97 39.60
CA VAL A 78 -60.27 68.63 39.24
C VAL A 78 -61.22 68.04 40.27
N CYS A 79 -62.13 67.16 39.85
CA CYS A 79 -62.92 66.37 40.80
C CYS A 79 -62.09 65.22 41.37
N GLU A 80 -62.56 64.64 42.47
CA GLU A 80 -61.92 63.49 43.12
C GLU A 80 -61.82 62.27 42.20
N GLU A 81 -62.87 62.00 41.42
CA GLU A 81 -62.92 60.91 40.42
C GLU A 81 -61.83 61.04 39.34
N CYS A 82 -61.47 62.27 38.94
CA CYS A 82 -60.46 62.54 37.91
C CYS A 82 -59.06 62.81 38.48
N SER A 83 -58.86 62.57 39.77
CA SER A 83 -57.57 62.68 40.45
C SER A 83 -57.32 61.58 41.48
N PRO A 84 -57.66 60.30 41.21
CA PRO A 84 -57.57 59.24 42.21
C PRO A 84 -56.11 58.91 42.58
N LYS A 85 -55.17 59.20 41.68
CA LYS A 85 -53.76 58.82 41.80
C LYS A 85 -52.93 59.90 42.50
N LYS A 86 -51.86 59.46 43.16
CA LYS A 86 -50.80 60.30 43.69
C LYS A 86 -49.46 59.88 43.08
N ARG A 87 -48.56 60.85 42.89
CA ARG A 87 -47.19 60.60 42.41
C ARG A 87 -46.17 61.21 43.36
N ALA A 88 -44.96 60.67 43.36
CA ALA A 88 -43.87 61.19 44.17
C ALA A 88 -43.61 62.67 43.82
N ASN A 89 -43.41 63.49 44.85
CA ASN A 89 -43.05 64.89 44.69
C ASN A 89 -41.63 64.97 44.10
N PRO A 90 -41.43 65.65 42.96
CA PRO A 90 -40.11 65.77 42.33
C PRO A 90 -39.03 66.36 43.24
N ARG A 91 -39.41 67.25 44.16
CA ARG A 91 -38.50 67.90 45.13
C ARG A 91 -38.26 67.05 46.38
N GLN A 92 -39.25 66.26 46.79
CA GLN A 92 -39.22 65.48 48.03
C GLN A 92 -39.78 64.07 47.77
N LYS A 93 -38.91 63.14 47.37
CA LYS A 93 -39.34 61.79 46.92
C LYS A 93 -40.14 60.99 47.97
N SER A 94 -40.04 61.34 49.25
CA SER A 94 -40.81 60.74 50.35
C SER A 94 -42.29 61.17 50.38
N GLU A 95 -42.64 62.26 49.70
CA GLU A 95 -44.00 62.79 49.68
C GLU A 95 -44.74 62.42 48.40
N PHE A 96 -46.05 62.17 48.51
CA PHE A 96 -46.92 61.86 47.38
C PHE A 96 -47.96 62.96 47.18
N VAL A 97 -47.94 63.59 46.00
CA VAL A 97 -48.85 64.66 45.62
C VAL A 97 -49.96 64.16 44.71
N ARG A 98 -51.17 64.72 44.88
CA ARG A 98 -52.32 64.40 44.04
C ARG A 98 -52.15 65.02 42.66
N ILE A 99 -52.44 64.23 41.63
CA ILE A 99 -52.42 64.69 40.24
C ILE A 99 -53.71 64.29 39.52
N CYS A 100 -54.05 65.01 38.45
CA CYS A 100 -55.17 64.64 37.59
C CYS A 100 -54.77 63.56 36.58
N ASP A 101 -55.77 62.86 36.03
CA ASP A 101 -55.53 61.78 35.06
C ASP A 101 -54.74 62.23 33.83
N ILE A 102 -54.95 63.47 33.35
CA ILE A 102 -54.20 64.05 32.22
C ILE A 102 -52.70 64.16 32.57
N CYS A 103 -52.37 64.64 33.77
CA CYS A 103 -50.99 64.73 34.22
C CYS A 103 -50.39 63.33 34.47
N ASP A 104 -51.19 62.39 34.96
CA ASP A 104 -50.76 61.02 35.21
C ASP A 104 -50.41 60.27 33.91
N GLU A 105 -51.23 60.41 32.88
CA GLU A 105 -50.97 59.82 31.56
C GLU A 105 -49.69 60.40 30.94
N LYS A 106 -49.51 61.73 30.99
CA LYS A 106 -48.29 62.38 30.52
C LYS A 106 -47.06 61.90 31.29
N TYR A 107 -47.18 61.73 32.61
CA TYR A 107 -46.11 61.21 33.46
C TYR A 107 -45.71 59.79 33.05
N LEU A 108 -46.68 58.89 32.93
CA LEU A 108 -46.44 57.51 32.51
C LEU A 108 -45.83 57.44 31.11
N ARG A 109 -46.34 58.24 30.17
CA ARG A 109 -45.79 58.29 28.81
C ARG A 109 -44.34 58.74 28.80
N ALA A 110 -43.99 59.79 29.55
CA ALA A 110 -42.62 60.27 29.65
C ALA A 110 -41.71 59.23 30.31
N PHE A 111 -42.14 58.63 31.42
CA PHE A 111 -41.41 57.59 32.14
C PHE A 111 -41.13 56.37 31.25
N LEU A 112 -42.17 55.76 30.67
CA LEU A 112 -42.02 54.61 29.78
C LEU A 112 -41.16 54.93 28.55
N SER A 113 -41.32 56.13 27.97
CA SER A 113 -40.47 56.55 26.84
C SER A 113 -38.99 56.68 27.24
N GLN A 114 -38.69 56.97 28.51
CA GLN A 114 -37.32 56.96 29.04
C GLN A 114 -36.77 55.55 29.02
N ASP A 115 -37.51 54.66 29.65
CA ASP A 115 -37.07 53.30 29.92
C ASP A 115 -36.87 52.57 28.60
N PHE A 116 -37.79 52.74 27.64
CA PHE A 116 -37.63 52.20 26.30
C PHE A 116 -36.45 52.81 25.55
N LYS A 117 -36.19 54.12 25.67
CA LYS A 117 -35.01 54.75 25.04
C LYS A 117 -33.71 54.20 25.64
N MET A 118 -33.65 54.05 26.97
CA MET A 118 -32.50 53.49 27.66
C MET A 118 -32.27 52.03 27.28
N GLN A 119 -33.31 51.19 27.34
CA GLN A 119 -33.24 49.79 26.91
C GLN A 119 -32.83 49.65 25.44
N LYS A 120 -33.37 50.50 24.57
CA LYS A 120 -32.98 50.54 23.16
C LYS A 120 -31.49 50.84 23.00
N ASN A 121 -30.97 51.85 23.69
CA ASN A 121 -29.55 52.19 23.61
C ASN A 121 -28.67 51.03 24.11
N LEU A 122 -29.04 50.41 25.25
CA LEU A 122 -28.32 49.25 25.79
C LEU A 122 -28.29 48.08 24.79
N LEU A 123 -29.43 47.78 24.15
CA LEU A 123 -29.50 46.75 23.12
C LEU A 123 -28.70 47.12 21.86
N GLN A 124 -28.66 48.40 21.49
CA GLN A 124 -27.86 48.86 20.35
C GLN A 124 -26.36 48.73 20.62
N ASP A 125 -25.91 49.06 21.82
CA ASP A 125 -24.52 48.87 22.23
C ASP A 125 -24.14 47.38 22.27
N GLU A 126 -25.05 46.53 22.74
CA GLU A 126 -24.89 45.08 22.73
C GLU A 126 -24.73 44.52 21.31
N ILE A 127 -25.63 44.92 20.40
CA ILE A 127 -25.58 44.51 18.99
C ILE A 127 -24.23 44.91 18.38
N LYS A 128 -23.79 46.15 18.60
CA LYS A 128 -22.51 46.63 18.07
C LYS A 128 -21.33 45.81 18.59
N ARG A 129 -21.31 45.47 19.88
CA ARG A 129 -20.28 44.61 20.47
C ARG A 129 -20.25 43.23 19.83
N LEU A 130 -21.42 42.60 19.66
CA LEU A 130 -21.54 41.29 19.02
C LEU A 130 -21.14 41.32 17.53
N GLU A 131 -21.43 42.41 16.82
CA GLU A 131 -20.98 42.61 15.44
C GLU A 131 -19.45 42.70 15.33
N GLU A 132 -18.81 43.43 16.24
CA GLU A 132 -17.35 43.53 16.32
C GLU A 132 -16.70 42.18 16.66
N GLU A 133 -17.29 41.40 17.57
CA GLU A 133 -16.82 40.05 17.91
C GLU A 133 -16.97 39.08 16.73
N ASN A 134 -18.13 39.07 16.07
CA ASN A 134 -18.37 38.25 14.88
C ASN A 134 -17.38 38.58 13.76
N LYS A 135 -17.04 39.87 13.60
CA LYS A 135 -16.01 40.28 12.64
C LYS A 135 -14.65 39.66 12.96
N LYS A 136 -14.21 39.69 14.22
CA LYS A 136 -12.95 39.06 14.66
C LYS A 136 -12.96 37.54 14.44
N LEU A 137 -14.06 36.88 14.77
CA LEU A 137 -14.21 35.43 14.54
C LEU A 137 -14.13 35.07 13.06
N LYS A 138 -14.71 35.89 12.18
CA LYS A 138 -14.62 35.71 10.73
C LYS A 138 -13.18 35.86 10.21
N GLU A 139 -12.45 36.86 10.69
CA GLU A 139 -11.03 37.04 10.33
C GLU A 139 -10.16 35.84 10.77
N ILE A 140 -10.42 35.28 11.97
CA ILE A 140 -9.75 34.08 12.46
C ILE A 140 -10.09 32.87 11.57
N LEU A 141 -11.36 32.70 11.20
CA LEU A 141 -11.81 31.60 10.33
C LEU A 141 -11.14 31.68 8.96
N ASP A 142 -11.13 32.86 8.34
CA ASP A 142 -10.51 33.09 7.02
C ASP A 142 -9.00 32.79 7.06
N LYS A 143 -8.31 33.22 8.12
CA LYS A 143 -6.89 32.88 8.33
C LYS A 143 -6.68 31.37 8.49
N GLY A 144 -7.52 30.71 9.27
CA GLY A 144 -7.47 29.26 9.44
C GLY A 144 -7.66 28.50 8.12
N GLN A 145 -8.56 28.97 7.25
CA GLN A 145 -8.76 28.39 5.92
C GLN A 145 -7.54 28.60 5.00
N GLN A 146 -6.94 29.79 5.03
CA GLN A 146 -5.71 30.06 4.26
C GLN A 146 -4.54 29.19 4.72
N ASP A 147 -4.36 29.02 6.02
CA ASP A 147 -3.28 28.21 6.57
C ASP A 147 -3.49 26.71 6.27
N LYS A 148 -4.75 26.22 6.32
CA LYS A 148 -5.11 24.88 5.84
C LYS A 148 -4.70 24.67 4.37
N LEU A 149 -5.03 25.62 3.49
CA LEU A 149 -4.68 25.54 2.07
C LEU A 149 -3.16 25.56 1.83
N LYS A 150 -2.40 26.31 2.65
CA LYS A 150 -0.92 26.31 2.58
C LYS A 150 -0.36 24.95 2.98
N LEU A 151 -0.82 24.40 4.11
CA LEU A 151 -0.40 23.08 4.58
C LEU A 151 -0.70 21.97 3.57
N GLU A 152 -1.87 22.03 2.92
CA GLU A 152 -2.23 21.06 1.88
C GLU A 152 -1.30 21.15 0.66
N LYS A 153 -0.92 22.36 0.24
CA LYS A 153 0.07 22.57 -0.83
C LYS A 153 1.45 22.05 -0.45
N GLU A 154 1.89 22.31 0.78
CA GLU A 154 3.18 21.81 1.29
C GLU A 154 3.19 20.29 1.36
N TYR A 155 2.13 19.69 1.89
CA TYR A 155 1.95 18.24 1.93
C TYR A 155 2.02 17.61 0.54
N ASN A 156 1.27 18.16 -0.42
CA ASN A 156 1.28 17.65 -1.80
C ASN A 156 2.65 17.85 -2.48
N THR A 157 3.35 18.94 -2.18
CA THR A 157 4.71 19.20 -2.70
C THR A 157 5.70 18.15 -2.20
N GLN A 158 5.57 17.70 -0.94
CA GLN A 158 6.40 16.64 -0.36
C GLN A 158 5.97 15.23 -0.78
N LYS A 159 4.67 14.99 -0.95
CA LYS A 159 4.12 13.68 -1.30
C LYS A 159 4.45 13.26 -2.74
N ASN A 160 4.30 14.17 -3.71
CA ASN A 160 4.51 13.88 -5.13
C ASN A 160 5.89 13.23 -5.46
N PRO A 161 7.04 13.71 -4.96
CA PRO A 161 8.33 13.07 -5.24
C PRO A 161 8.45 11.69 -4.59
N LEU A 162 7.85 11.48 -3.43
CA LEU A 162 7.83 10.17 -2.77
C LEU A 162 6.99 9.18 -3.57
N ASP A 163 5.82 9.59 -4.07
CA ASP A 163 4.98 8.74 -4.93
C ASP A 163 5.71 8.36 -6.23
N LEU A 164 6.46 9.30 -6.83
CA LEU A 164 7.31 9.03 -7.98
C LEU A 164 8.47 8.07 -7.65
N GLN A 165 9.09 8.22 -6.49
CA GLN A 165 10.15 7.33 -6.02
C GLN A 165 9.63 5.92 -5.78
N ILE A 166 8.48 5.79 -5.12
CA ILE A 166 7.79 4.50 -4.90
C ILE A 166 7.52 3.83 -6.24
N SER A 167 6.93 4.54 -7.21
CA SER A 167 6.64 4.00 -8.54
C SER A 167 7.91 3.55 -9.28
N SER A 168 9.01 4.29 -9.14
CA SER A 168 10.32 3.91 -9.71
C SER A 168 10.85 2.62 -9.08
N GLU A 169 10.81 2.49 -7.75
CA GLU A 169 11.26 1.30 -7.04
C GLU A 169 10.39 0.08 -7.31
N GLU A 170 9.07 0.23 -7.43
CA GLU A 170 8.15 -0.84 -7.84
C GLU A 170 8.50 -1.39 -9.23
N ASN A 171 8.85 -0.51 -10.18
CA ASN A 171 9.29 -0.92 -11.51
C ASN A 171 10.64 -1.66 -11.48
N LYS A 172 11.58 -1.23 -10.63
CA LYS A 172 12.85 -1.95 -10.44
C LYS A 172 12.63 -3.33 -9.84
N LEU A 173 11.78 -3.42 -8.80
CA LEU A 173 11.41 -4.68 -8.16
C LEU A 173 10.74 -5.63 -9.17
N LYS A 174 9.86 -5.12 -10.03
CA LYS A 174 9.22 -5.91 -11.09
C LYS A 174 10.26 -6.50 -12.07
N LYS A 175 11.24 -5.69 -12.50
CA LYS A 175 12.33 -6.16 -13.37
C LYS A 175 13.20 -7.21 -12.67
N GLN A 176 13.49 -7.03 -11.38
CA GLN A 176 14.25 -8.01 -10.60
C GLN A 176 13.50 -9.33 -10.44
N LYS A 177 12.19 -9.29 -10.20
CA LYS A 177 11.34 -10.50 -10.16
C LYS A 177 11.37 -11.26 -11.48
N GLN A 178 11.23 -10.56 -12.60
CA GLN A 178 11.33 -11.18 -13.93
C GLN A 178 12.69 -11.86 -14.17
N LYS A 179 13.80 -11.23 -13.75
CA LYS A 179 15.13 -11.85 -13.82
C LYS A 179 15.24 -13.08 -12.92
N LEU A 180 14.67 -13.03 -11.72
CA LEU A 180 14.67 -14.17 -10.80
C LEU A 180 13.87 -15.35 -11.40
N ASP A 181 12.74 -15.09 -12.02
CA ASP A 181 11.92 -16.10 -12.67
C ASP A 181 12.63 -16.73 -13.88
N GLN A 182 13.37 -15.92 -14.66
CA GLN A 182 14.25 -16.39 -15.73
C GLN A 182 15.33 -17.35 -15.19
N ILE A 183 16.06 -16.93 -14.14
CA ILE A 183 17.12 -17.75 -13.53
C ILE A 183 16.54 -19.06 -12.98
N LYS A 184 15.37 -19.04 -12.35
CA LYS A 184 14.70 -20.26 -11.87
C LYS A 184 14.41 -21.24 -13.01
N LYS A 185 13.97 -20.73 -14.16
CA LYS A 185 13.74 -21.55 -15.35
C LYS A 185 15.04 -22.16 -15.88
N GLU A 186 16.11 -21.38 -15.96
CA GLU A 186 17.44 -21.87 -16.36
C GLU A 186 17.97 -22.95 -15.42
N ILE A 187 17.78 -22.80 -14.10
CA ILE A 187 18.14 -23.82 -13.10
C ILE A 187 17.35 -25.11 -13.37
N GLN A 188 16.03 -25.02 -13.57
CA GLN A 188 15.20 -26.20 -13.86
C GLN A 188 15.66 -26.92 -15.14
N GLU A 189 15.97 -26.19 -16.20
CA GLU A 189 16.48 -26.78 -17.45
C GLU A 189 17.83 -27.51 -17.24
N VAL A 190 18.73 -26.94 -16.43
CA VAL A 190 20.01 -27.58 -16.07
C VAL A 190 19.79 -28.82 -15.19
N GLU A 191 18.85 -28.79 -14.26
CA GLU A 191 18.48 -29.95 -13.44
C GLU A 191 17.96 -31.10 -14.31
N GLU A 192 17.07 -30.81 -15.26
CA GLU A 192 16.55 -31.80 -16.22
C GLU A 192 17.65 -32.37 -17.12
N GLN A 193 18.56 -31.53 -17.61
CA GLN A 193 19.72 -31.98 -18.40
C GLN A 193 20.67 -32.85 -17.57
N THR A 194 20.92 -32.46 -16.32
CA THR A 194 21.78 -33.21 -15.38
C THR A 194 21.17 -34.58 -15.10
N GLU A 195 19.86 -34.66 -14.92
CA GLU A 195 19.16 -35.92 -14.69
C GLU A 195 19.21 -36.83 -15.93
N LYS A 196 19.01 -36.28 -17.12
CA LYS A 196 19.20 -37.02 -18.38
C LYS A 196 20.63 -37.55 -18.52
N ALA A 197 21.64 -36.74 -18.21
CA ALA A 197 23.04 -37.14 -18.26
C ALA A 197 23.38 -38.23 -17.24
N ARG A 198 22.80 -38.17 -16.02
CA ARG A 198 22.92 -39.23 -15.01
C ARG A 198 22.32 -40.54 -15.48
N ASN A 199 21.11 -40.50 -16.02
CA ASN A 199 20.44 -41.70 -16.56
C ASN A 199 21.23 -42.30 -17.73
N GLN A 200 21.73 -41.47 -18.65
CA GLN A 200 22.58 -41.93 -19.75
C GLN A 200 23.88 -42.56 -19.24
N LYS A 201 24.50 -41.95 -18.22
CA LYS A 201 25.70 -42.50 -17.57
C LYS A 201 25.41 -43.88 -16.97
N ALA A 202 24.30 -44.05 -16.26
CA ALA A 202 23.92 -45.34 -15.66
C ALA A 202 23.75 -46.44 -16.74
N VAL A 203 23.06 -46.13 -17.84
CA VAL A 203 22.91 -47.05 -18.99
C VAL A 203 24.27 -47.41 -19.59
N ASN A 204 25.18 -46.43 -19.71
CA ASN A 204 26.53 -46.69 -20.24
C ASN A 204 27.35 -47.57 -19.29
N GLU A 205 27.25 -47.38 -17.97
CA GLU A 205 27.90 -48.20 -16.96
C GLU A 205 27.40 -49.66 -16.99
N GLU A 206 26.09 -49.86 -17.17
CA GLU A 206 25.49 -51.20 -17.36
C GLU A 206 26.02 -51.88 -18.62
N ASN A 207 26.01 -51.17 -19.76
CA ASN A 207 26.56 -51.69 -21.02
C ASN A 207 28.06 -52.05 -20.93
N ILE A 208 28.86 -51.23 -20.24
CA ILE A 208 30.28 -51.53 -20.01
C ILE A 208 30.43 -52.79 -19.16
N THR A 209 29.63 -52.91 -18.10
CA THR A 209 29.62 -54.09 -17.22
C THR A 209 29.29 -55.35 -18.00
N ASP A 210 28.23 -55.33 -18.81
CA ASP A 210 27.85 -56.44 -19.70
C ASP A 210 28.97 -56.83 -20.67
N ASN A 211 29.62 -55.84 -21.29
CA ASN A 211 30.73 -56.07 -22.20
C ASN A 211 31.94 -56.69 -21.50
N ILE A 212 32.26 -56.25 -20.28
CA ILE A 212 33.32 -56.84 -19.46
C ILE A 212 32.99 -58.32 -19.19
N SER A 213 31.75 -58.64 -18.81
CA SER A 213 31.32 -60.03 -18.60
C SER A 213 31.45 -60.89 -19.85
N ARG A 214 31.05 -60.38 -21.03
CA ARG A 214 31.23 -61.07 -22.33
C ARG A 214 32.70 -61.33 -22.65
N ILE A 215 33.57 -60.34 -22.43
CA ILE A 215 35.01 -60.48 -22.64
C ILE A 215 35.61 -61.52 -21.70
N GLN A 216 35.23 -61.50 -20.41
CA GLN A 216 35.68 -62.50 -19.43
C GLN A 216 35.24 -63.92 -19.82
N GLN A 217 33.99 -64.08 -20.26
CA GLN A 217 33.49 -65.36 -20.75
C GLN A 217 34.27 -65.85 -21.97
N SER A 218 34.51 -64.97 -22.95
CA SER A 218 35.31 -65.28 -24.13
C SER A 218 36.75 -65.68 -23.78
N LYS A 219 37.37 -64.94 -22.85
CA LYS A 219 38.71 -65.26 -22.32
C LYS A 219 38.74 -66.67 -21.71
N TYR A 220 37.76 -67.02 -20.89
CA TYR A 220 37.66 -68.35 -20.29
C TYR A 220 37.53 -69.46 -21.35
N GLN A 221 36.73 -69.23 -22.39
CA GLN A 221 36.63 -70.17 -23.51
C GLN A 221 37.98 -70.32 -24.24
N LEU A 222 38.70 -69.22 -24.47
CA LEU A 222 40.04 -69.26 -25.06
C LEU A 222 41.03 -70.07 -24.21
N GLU A 223 41.00 -69.92 -22.89
CA GLU A 223 41.83 -70.70 -21.96
C GLU A 223 41.54 -72.21 -22.05
N ILE A 224 40.27 -72.61 -22.14
CA ILE A 224 39.88 -74.01 -22.39
C ILE A 224 40.46 -74.49 -23.72
N THR A 225 40.28 -73.72 -24.80
CA THR A 225 40.76 -74.12 -26.14
C THR A 225 42.29 -74.21 -26.20
N ASN A 226 43.02 -73.29 -25.55
CA ASN A 226 44.48 -73.34 -25.46
C ASN A 226 44.95 -74.61 -24.74
N THR A 227 44.29 -74.96 -23.64
CA THR A 227 44.60 -76.19 -22.89
C THR A 227 44.39 -77.44 -23.76
N GLU A 228 43.32 -77.45 -24.57
CA GLU A 228 43.05 -78.54 -25.51
C GLU A 228 44.10 -78.59 -26.65
N ILE A 229 44.50 -77.44 -27.18
CA ILE A 229 45.59 -77.33 -28.17
C ILE A 229 46.90 -77.87 -27.59
N GLU A 230 47.28 -77.49 -26.37
CA GLU A 230 48.48 -78.00 -25.70
C GLU A 230 48.42 -79.52 -25.51
N ARG A 231 47.24 -80.05 -25.13
CA ARG A 231 47.01 -81.49 -25.02
C ARG A 231 47.20 -82.21 -26.36
N ILE A 232 46.67 -81.67 -27.44
CA ILE A 232 46.83 -82.22 -28.80
C ILE A 232 48.29 -82.12 -29.25
N SER A 233 48.94 -80.98 -29.04
CA SER A 233 50.36 -80.77 -29.34
C SER A 233 51.26 -81.79 -28.63
N ASN A 234 51.03 -82.02 -27.34
CA ASN A 234 51.76 -83.03 -26.57
C ASN A 234 51.53 -84.44 -27.10
N LYS A 235 50.29 -84.79 -27.48
CA LYS A 235 50.00 -86.08 -28.15
C LYS A 235 50.76 -86.21 -29.47
N GLN A 236 50.73 -85.18 -30.31
CA GLN A 236 51.46 -85.16 -31.59
C GLN A 236 52.96 -85.34 -31.38
N LYS A 237 53.54 -84.72 -30.36
CA LYS A 237 54.95 -84.87 -30.01
C LYS A 237 55.28 -86.30 -29.60
N VAL A 238 54.47 -86.93 -28.74
CA VAL A 238 54.62 -88.34 -28.37
C VAL A 238 54.55 -89.24 -29.61
N THR A 239 53.55 -89.06 -30.47
CA THR A 239 53.43 -89.83 -31.71
C THR A 239 54.62 -89.60 -32.66
N LEU A 240 55.14 -88.37 -32.73
CA LEU A 240 56.33 -88.05 -33.51
C LEU A 240 57.57 -88.76 -32.94
N ASP A 241 57.76 -88.75 -31.63
CA ASP A 241 58.85 -89.45 -30.94
C ASP A 241 58.75 -90.97 -31.16
N GLU A 242 57.55 -91.55 -31.11
CA GLU A 242 57.26 -92.95 -31.43
C GLU A 242 57.65 -93.29 -32.89
N LEU A 243 57.18 -92.50 -33.85
CA LEU A 243 57.51 -92.66 -35.28
C LEU A 243 59.00 -92.48 -35.55
N THR A 244 59.66 -91.58 -34.82
CA THR A 244 61.11 -91.35 -34.94
C THR A 244 61.89 -92.54 -34.40
N THR A 245 61.46 -93.09 -33.25
CA THR A 245 62.01 -94.31 -32.67
C THR A 245 61.79 -95.51 -33.59
N GLU A 246 60.60 -95.64 -34.17
CA GLU A 246 60.28 -96.68 -35.14
C GLU A 246 61.13 -96.54 -36.41
N ASN A 247 61.29 -95.32 -36.95
CA ASN A 247 62.20 -95.05 -38.05
C ASN A 247 63.65 -95.37 -37.68
N GLN A 248 64.12 -95.04 -36.47
CA GLN A 248 65.45 -95.40 -36.00
C GLN A 248 65.61 -96.92 -35.86
N ASN A 249 64.57 -97.64 -35.40
CA ASN A 249 64.56 -99.09 -35.33
C ASN A 249 64.58 -99.70 -36.73
N VAL A 250 63.79 -99.21 -37.67
CA VAL A 250 63.81 -99.60 -39.08
C VAL A 250 65.17 -99.28 -39.71
N THR A 251 65.74 -98.11 -39.44
CA THR A 251 67.06 -97.70 -39.93
C THR A 251 68.17 -98.56 -39.32
N SER A 252 68.07 -98.92 -38.04
CA SER A 252 68.98 -99.84 -37.35
C SER A 252 68.83 -101.28 -37.85
N TYR A 253 67.60 -101.70 -38.18
CA TYR A 253 67.29 -102.97 -38.82
C TYR A 253 67.84 -103.00 -40.25
N GLN A 254 67.71 -101.90 -41.00
CA GLN A 254 68.29 -101.71 -42.33
C GLN A 254 69.82 -101.57 -42.28
N LEU A 255 70.42 -101.02 -41.22
CA LEU A 255 71.87 -100.93 -41.00
C LEU A 255 72.47 -102.27 -40.51
N ASN A 256 71.74 -103.04 -39.70
CA ASN A 256 72.13 -104.40 -39.32
C ASN A 256 71.91 -105.39 -40.47
N ASN A 257 70.90 -105.19 -41.33
CA ASN A 257 70.77 -105.91 -42.60
C ASN A 257 71.73 -105.41 -43.68
N ARG A 258 72.14 -104.13 -43.66
CA ARG A 258 73.25 -103.60 -44.48
C ARG A 258 74.61 -104.09 -44.00
N LYS A 259 74.82 -104.37 -42.72
CA LYS A 259 76.00 -105.12 -42.26
C LYS A 259 76.00 -106.59 -42.75
N GLY A 260 74.87 -107.10 -43.24
CA GLY A 260 74.76 -108.36 -43.98
C GLY A 260 74.80 -108.24 -45.52
N MET A 261 74.62 -107.04 -46.10
CA MET A 261 74.52 -106.84 -47.56
C MET A 261 75.51 -105.84 -48.18
N ASP A 262 76.18 -104.99 -47.40
CA ASP A 262 77.25 -104.09 -47.87
C ASP A 262 78.62 -104.80 -47.90
N SER A 263 78.62 -106.10 -48.21
CA SER A 263 79.73 -106.79 -48.90
C SER A 263 79.45 -106.96 -50.41
N VAL A 264 78.31 -106.47 -50.91
CA VAL A 264 77.89 -106.64 -52.30
C VAL A 264 77.32 -105.31 -52.82
N LEU A 265 78.06 -104.68 -53.72
CA LEU A 265 77.65 -103.60 -54.63
C LEU A 265 77.89 -102.15 -54.20
N ASN A 266 79.19 -101.88 -54.18
CA ASN A 266 79.79 -100.76 -54.88
C ASN A 266 79.22 -100.59 -56.32
N SER A 267 79.02 -99.34 -56.74
CA SER A 267 79.13 -98.81 -58.12
C SER A 267 77.87 -98.44 -58.95
N ARG A 268 77.82 -97.13 -59.26
CA ARG A 268 77.35 -96.44 -60.49
C ARG A 268 75.83 -96.29 -60.72
N PHE A 269 75.37 -95.03 -60.70
CA PHE A 269 74.90 -94.35 -61.92
C PHE A 269 74.94 -92.82 -61.76
N ARG A 270 75.68 -92.18 -62.68
CA ARG A 270 75.65 -90.74 -62.97
C ARG A 270 74.46 -90.48 -63.90
N SER A 271 73.72 -89.38 -63.72
CA SER A 271 73.51 -88.34 -64.75
C SER A 271 72.26 -87.48 -64.47
N LYS A 272 72.48 -86.16 -64.54
CA LYS A 272 71.68 -85.12 -65.24
C LYS A 272 70.21 -84.95 -64.81
N GLN A 273 69.60 -83.77 -64.68
CA GLN A 273 69.81 -82.42 -65.21
C GLN A 273 68.72 -81.56 -64.51
N ASN A 274 69.05 -80.38 -63.95
CA ASN A 274 68.75 -79.03 -64.48
C ASN A 274 67.37 -78.41 -64.16
N ILE A 275 67.41 -77.09 -63.87
CA ILE A 275 66.32 -76.05 -63.91
C ILE A 275 65.48 -75.97 -62.61
N SER A 276 65.16 -74.85 -61.94
CA SER A 276 65.04 -73.39 -62.21
C SER A 276 65.15 -72.64 -60.85
N LYS A 277 65.99 -71.62 -60.64
CA LYS A 277 65.82 -70.17 -60.90
C LYS A 277 64.57 -69.47 -60.30
N TYR A 278 64.84 -68.61 -59.30
CA TYR A 278 64.25 -67.28 -58.98
C TYR A 278 62.78 -67.16 -58.50
N PRO A 279 62.34 -65.99 -57.97
CA PRO A 279 62.99 -64.92 -57.20
C PRO A 279 62.19 -64.44 -55.94
N GLN A 280 62.79 -63.47 -55.25
CA GLN A 280 62.26 -62.47 -54.30
C GLN A 280 60.76 -62.08 -54.40
N LYS A 281 60.20 -61.62 -53.27
CA LYS A 281 59.64 -60.25 -53.16
C LYS A 281 59.47 -59.80 -51.71
N GLU A 282 60.29 -58.81 -51.33
CA GLU A 282 59.85 -57.71 -50.49
C GLU A 282 58.69 -56.98 -51.19
N SER A 283 57.68 -56.55 -50.43
CA SER A 283 56.78 -55.48 -50.87
C SER A 283 56.54 -54.53 -49.71
N THR A 284 57.18 -53.38 -49.84
CA THR A 284 56.88 -52.09 -49.23
C THR A 284 55.49 -51.57 -49.62
N LEU A 285 54.99 -50.63 -48.79
CA LEU A 285 54.00 -49.58 -49.11
C LEU A 285 52.55 -50.05 -49.36
N THR A 286 51.55 -49.52 -48.68
CA THR A 286 51.09 -48.14 -48.91
C THR A 286 50.17 -47.64 -47.79
N ASN A 287 50.40 -46.37 -47.43
CA ASN A 287 49.44 -45.43 -46.86
C ASN A 287 48.24 -45.22 -47.81
N GLN A 288 47.14 -44.63 -47.29
CA GLN A 288 45.89 -44.20 -47.96
C GLN A 288 44.84 -45.32 -48.04
N GLY A 289 43.63 -45.20 -47.50
CA GLY A 289 42.79 -44.03 -47.26
C GLY A 289 41.45 -44.33 -47.94
N TYR A 290 40.39 -44.53 -47.15
CA TYR A 290 38.95 -44.49 -47.48
C TYR A 290 38.28 -44.39 -46.10
N ASP A 291 37.87 -43.22 -45.63
CA ASP A 291 36.67 -42.46 -46.03
C ASP A 291 35.41 -43.31 -46.14
N ASP A 292 34.43 -42.89 -45.32
CA ASP A 292 32.99 -43.10 -45.46
C ASP A 292 32.46 -44.53 -45.54
N VAL A 293 31.94 -45.05 -44.42
CA VAL A 293 30.57 -45.60 -44.32
C VAL A 293 30.17 -45.66 -42.84
N PHE A 294 29.39 -44.68 -42.37
CA PHE A 294 28.27 -44.94 -41.46
C PHE A 294 27.18 -43.90 -41.73
N ARG A 295 26.44 -44.15 -42.82
CA ARG A 295 25.14 -43.54 -43.10
C ARG A 295 24.11 -44.48 -42.48
N SER A 296 23.70 -44.24 -41.24
CA SER A 296 22.40 -44.75 -40.77
C SER A 296 21.36 -43.66 -40.96
N GLN A 297 20.49 -43.93 -41.93
CA GLN A 297 19.15 -43.41 -41.93
C GLN A 297 18.48 -43.84 -40.62
N ASN A 298 17.83 -42.92 -39.92
CA ASN A 298 16.41 -43.10 -39.65
C ASN A 298 15.75 -41.78 -39.27
N ASN A 299 14.95 -41.34 -40.22
CA ASN A 299 13.83 -40.44 -40.02
C ASN A 299 12.90 -41.05 -38.95
N ASN A 300 12.48 -40.26 -37.98
CA ASN A 300 11.10 -40.28 -37.53
C ASN A 300 10.75 -38.87 -37.05
N ALA A 301 10.01 -38.20 -37.93
CA ALA A 301 9.20 -37.05 -37.62
C ALA A 301 7.99 -37.57 -36.84
N ASP A 302 7.90 -37.22 -35.56
CA ASP A 302 6.62 -37.22 -34.87
C ASP A 302 6.21 -35.78 -34.60
N SER A 303 5.36 -35.36 -35.52
CA SER A 303 4.37 -34.31 -35.40
C SER A 303 3.52 -34.52 -34.15
N ILE A 304 3.62 -33.61 -33.19
CA ILE A 304 2.54 -33.37 -32.22
C ILE A 304 2.09 -31.93 -32.39
N ASP A 305 1.10 -31.79 -33.26
CA ASP A 305 0.08 -30.76 -33.14
C ASP A 305 -0.62 -30.94 -31.78
N ASN A 306 -0.56 -29.90 -30.95
CA ASN A 306 -1.58 -29.69 -29.94
C ASN A 306 -2.09 -28.26 -30.06
N TYR A 307 -3.18 -28.17 -30.83
CA TYR A 307 -4.21 -27.16 -30.68
C TYR A 307 -4.66 -27.12 -29.21
N LEU A 308 -4.53 -25.96 -28.56
CA LEU A 308 -5.49 -25.58 -27.53
C LEU A 308 -5.92 -24.14 -27.73
N ILE A 309 -7.18 -24.07 -28.10
CA ILE A 309 -8.01 -22.94 -28.49
C ILE A 309 -8.19 -22.02 -27.28
N GLY A 310 -8.19 -20.72 -27.56
CA GLY A 310 -8.33 -19.67 -26.58
C GLY A 310 -9.69 -19.60 -25.91
N LEU A 311 -9.68 -18.97 -24.74
CA LEU A 311 -10.84 -18.37 -24.11
C LEU A 311 -10.54 -16.88 -23.87
N PRO A 312 -11.29 -15.96 -24.49
CA PRO A 312 -11.40 -14.59 -24.02
C PRO A 312 -12.71 -14.45 -23.22
N SER A 313 -12.63 -14.20 -21.91
CA SER A 313 -13.76 -13.63 -21.17
C SER A 313 -13.26 -12.60 -20.16
N GLN A 314 -13.40 -11.32 -20.51
CA GLN A 314 -14.43 -10.42 -19.96
C GLN A 314 -14.07 -9.93 -18.56
N PHE A 315 -13.51 -8.71 -18.48
CA PHE A 315 -14.26 -7.53 -18.03
C PHE A 315 -14.83 -7.67 -16.61
N SER A 316 -14.08 -7.14 -15.64
CA SER A 316 -14.65 -6.53 -14.43
C SER A 316 -14.10 -5.11 -14.31
N LYS A 317 -14.87 -4.18 -14.88
CA LYS A 317 -14.81 -2.75 -14.56
C LYS A 317 -15.81 -2.47 -13.43
N ASN A 318 -15.49 -1.46 -12.63
CA ASN A 318 -16.32 -0.76 -11.62
C ASN A 318 -16.35 -1.47 -10.25
N GLN A 319 -16.18 -0.80 -9.10
CA GLN A 319 -16.53 0.57 -8.76
C GLN A 319 -15.50 1.21 -7.82
N SER A 320 -15.08 2.43 -8.16
CA SER A 320 -14.54 3.43 -7.25
C SER A 320 -15.68 3.98 -6.38
N PHE A 321 -15.53 3.93 -5.06
CA PHE A 321 -16.35 4.70 -4.12
C PHE A 321 -15.66 6.03 -3.84
N ASP A 322 -16.20 7.10 -4.43
CA ASP A 322 -16.03 8.45 -3.92
C ASP A 322 -16.98 8.63 -2.72
N ILE A 323 -16.43 8.89 -1.54
CA ILE A 323 -17.17 9.42 -0.40
C ILE A 323 -16.49 10.74 0.01
N ASN A 324 -16.97 11.82 -0.58
CA ASN A 324 -16.88 13.16 0.00
C ASN A 324 -18.25 13.48 0.60
N LYS A 325 -18.32 13.63 1.92
CA LYS A 325 -19.28 14.47 2.64
C LYS A 325 -18.69 14.95 3.95
#